data_AF-A0A1E5QUL8-F1
#
_entry.id   AF-A0A1E5QUL8-F1
#
_cell.length_a   1.000
_cell.length_b   1.000
_cell.length_c   1.000
_cell.angle_alpha   90.00
_cell.angle_beta   90.00
_cell.angle_gamma   90.00
#
_symmetry.space_group_name_H-M   'P 1'
#
loop_
_entity.id
_entity.type
_entity.pdbx_description
1 polymer ?
#
loop_
_entity_poly.entity_id
_entity_poly.type
_entity_poly.pdbx_seq_one_letter_code
_entity_poly.pdbx_strand_id
1 'polypeptide(L)'
;MVKNWVFLLKDFQSQWLLQEINNYYQTPIWQKINEFLHSQIMGLSDDDFPPDNISLWQSWQTESYRFIRLLNTELLFFASAKQPQTKHLKANSINEKLQGAIALSEHLLNKAMGNGQ
;
A
#
# COMPACT_ATOMS: atom_id res chain seq x y z
N MET A 1 11.01 7.24 -6.04
CA MET A 1 10.26 6.89 -4.82
C MET A 1 8.94 6.18 -5.13
N VAL A 2 7.92 6.81 -5.73
CA VAL A 2 6.58 6.19 -5.96
C VAL A 2 6.62 4.91 -6.81
N LYS A 3 7.52 4.81 -7.80
CA LYS A 3 7.71 3.56 -8.57
C LYS A 3 8.14 2.38 -7.69
N ASN A 4 9.03 2.62 -6.72
CA ASN A 4 9.48 1.59 -5.77
C ASN A 4 8.35 1.21 -4.81
N TRP A 5 7.52 2.17 -4.41
CA TRP A 5 6.32 1.91 -3.63
C TRP A 5 5.35 0.99 -4.36
N VAL A 6 5.03 1.29 -5.63
CA VAL A 6 4.16 0.44 -6.46
C VAL A 6 4.75 -0.95 -6.63
N PHE A 7 6.07 -1.06 -6.85
CA PHE A 7 6.75 -2.34 -6.95
C PHE A 7 6.59 -3.17 -5.68
N LEU A 8 6.81 -2.58 -4.49
CA LEU A 8 6.65 -3.26 -3.20
C LEU A 8 5.22 -3.76 -2.98
N LEU A 9 4.22 -2.92 -3.31
CA LEU A 9 2.81 -3.31 -3.19
C LEU A 9 2.45 -4.47 -4.13
N LYS A 10 2.95 -4.45 -5.37
CA LYS A 10 2.73 -5.52 -6.36
C LYS A 10 3.44 -6.81 -5.97
N ASP A 11 4.66 -6.73 -5.44
CA ASP A 11 5.40 -7.90 -4.94
C ASP A 11 4.65 -8.53 -3.76
N PHE A 12 4.19 -7.73 -2.81
CA PHE A 12 3.34 -8.23 -1.72
C PHE A 12 2.04 -8.85 -2.23
N GLN A 13 1.35 -8.22 -3.19
CA GLN A 13 0.15 -8.78 -3.79
C GLN A 13 0.42 -10.12 -4.49
N SER A 14 1.53 -10.22 -5.23
CA SER A 14 1.92 -11.48 -5.88
C SER A 14 2.17 -12.58 -4.86
N GLN A 15 2.90 -12.28 -3.79
CA GLN A 15 3.14 -13.24 -2.70
C GLN A 15 1.84 -13.62 -1.98
N TRP A 16 0.94 -12.66 -1.76
CA TRP A 16 -0.38 -12.88 -1.19
C TRP A 16 -1.23 -13.85 -2.01
N LEU A 17 -1.22 -13.70 -3.35
CA LEU A 17 -1.98 -14.57 -4.25
C LEU A 17 -1.39 -15.98 -4.38
N LEU A 18 -0.07 -16.11 -4.17
CA LEU A 18 0.65 -17.38 -4.29
C LEU A 18 0.65 -18.21 -3.00
N GLN A 19 0.26 -17.63 -1.85
CA GLN A 19 0.42 -18.31 -0.56
C GLN A 19 -0.87 -18.28 0.30
N GLU A 20 -1.10 -19.37 1.03
CA GLU A 20 -2.00 -19.39 2.20
C GLU A 20 -1.19 -19.16 3.49
N ILE A 21 -0.42 -18.07 3.59
CA ILE A 21 0.35 -17.82 4.84
C ILE A 21 -0.62 -17.41 5.94
N ASN A 22 -0.53 -18.05 7.11
CA ASN A 22 -1.34 -17.68 8.27
C ASN A 22 -0.86 -16.39 8.98
N ASN A 23 0.34 -15.85 8.70
CA ASN A 23 0.98 -14.75 9.45
C ASN A 23 1.69 -13.71 8.55
N TYR A 24 0.95 -13.09 7.64
CA TYR A 24 1.51 -12.15 6.65
C TYR A 24 2.19 -10.90 7.25
N TYR A 25 1.79 -10.45 8.43
CA TYR A 25 2.40 -9.29 9.10
C TYR A 25 3.85 -9.53 9.57
N GLN A 26 4.29 -10.79 9.59
CA GLN A 26 5.67 -11.17 9.93
C GLN A 26 6.54 -11.38 8.68
N THR A 27 5.98 -11.24 7.49
CA THR A 27 6.75 -11.44 6.25
C THR A 27 7.76 -10.30 6.08
N PRO A 28 8.97 -10.59 5.55
CA PRO A 28 9.96 -9.56 5.27
C PRO A 28 9.44 -8.47 4.33
N ILE A 29 8.57 -8.83 3.38
CA ILE A 29 7.98 -7.87 2.46
C ILE A 29 7.01 -6.90 3.17
N TRP A 30 6.24 -7.36 4.15
CA TRP A 30 5.35 -6.49 4.92
C TRP A 30 6.15 -5.52 5.79
N GLN A 31 7.24 -5.99 6.42
CA GLN A 31 8.15 -5.12 7.17
C GLN A 31 8.73 -4.03 6.27
N LYS A 32 9.23 -4.39 5.09
CA LYS A 32 9.73 -3.43 4.08
C LYS A 32 8.68 -2.41 3.65
N ILE A 33 7.43 -2.82 3.48
CA ILE A 33 6.32 -1.89 3.15
C ILE A 33 6.15 -0.85 4.26
N ASN A 34 6.11 -1.28 5.52
CA ASN A 34 5.94 -0.36 6.65
C ASN A 34 7.15 0.57 6.79
N GLU A 35 8.36 0.04 6.69
CA GLU A 35 9.59 0.83 6.73
C GLU A 35 9.65 1.86 5.60
N PHE A 36 9.29 1.47 4.37
CA PHE A 36 9.27 2.36 3.23
C PHE A 36 8.22 3.47 3.39
N LEU A 37 7.02 3.12 3.85
CA LEU A 37 5.97 4.09 4.14
C LEU A 37 6.45 5.12 5.17
N HIS A 38 7.00 4.68 6.30
CA HIS A 38 7.39 5.60 7.36
C HIS A 38 8.65 6.42 7.04
N SER A 39 9.65 5.82 6.39
CA SER A 39 10.93 6.50 6.13
C SER A 39 10.96 7.29 4.82
N GLN A 40 10.34 6.78 3.75
CA GLN A 40 10.47 7.34 2.41
C GLN A 40 9.24 8.12 1.96
N ILE A 41 8.05 7.76 2.46
CA ILE A 41 6.80 8.42 2.07
C ILE A 41 6.45 9.49 3.09
N MET A 42 6.29 9.11 4.36
CA MET A 42 5.90 10.03 5.43
C MET A 42 7.06 10.93 5.91
N GLY A 43 8.29 10.62 5.50
CA GLY A 43 9.47 11.47 5.77
C GLY A 43 9.59 12.67 4.83
N LEU A 44 8.75 12.76 3.79
CA LEU A 44 8.75 13.89 2.86
C LEU A 44 7.96 15.05 3.44
N SER A 45 8.53 16.23 3.31
CA SER A 45 7.99 17.52 3.70
C SER A 45 7.49 18.31 2.49
N ASP A 46 6.82 19.43 2.75
CA ASP A 46 6.31 20.31 1.69
C ASP A 46 7.44 20.88 0.83
N ASP A 47 8.63 21.07 1.41
CA ASP A 47 9.83 21.58 0.71
C ASP A 47 10.40 20.59 -0.32
N ASP A 48 9.98 19.32 -0.27
CA ASP A 48 10.42 18.27 -1.20
C ASP A 48 9.65 18.30 -2.53
N PHE A 49 8.63 19.16 -2.68
CA PHE A 49 7.75 19.19 -3.85
C PHE A 49 7.54 20.59 -4.42
N PRO A 50 7.33 20.71 -5.76
CA PRO A 50 6.88 21.96 -6.36
C PRO A 50 5.55 22.42 -5.75
N PRO A 51 5.36 23.73 -5.47
CA PRO A 51 4.15 24.25 -4.83
C PRO A 51 2.84 23.79 -5.46
N ASP A 52 2.80 23.72 -6.79
CA ASP A 52 1.61 23.33 -7.57
C ASP A 52 1.19 21.86 -7.35
N ASN A 53 2.09 21.03 -6.81
CA ASN A 53 1.87 19.61 -6.58
C ASN A 53 1.79 19.22 -5.10
N ILE A 54 2.07 20.13 -4.15
CA ILE A 54 2.12 19.81 -2.70
C ILE A 54 0.82 19.12 -2.24
N SER A 55 -0.34 19.70 -2.57
CA SER A 55 -1.65 19.14 -2.18
C SER A 55 -1.87 17.72 -2.72
N LEU A 56 -1.44 17.46 -3.95
CA LEU A 56 -1.53 16.12 -4.56
C LEU A 56 -0.64 15.11 -3.81
N TRP A 57 0.58 15.49 -3.46
CA TRP A 57 1.51 14.65 -2.70
C TRP A 57 1.03 14.38 -1.28
N GLN A 58 0.57 15.40 -0.56
CA GLN A 58 0.00 15.27 0.79
C GLN A 58 -1.23 14.36 0.82
N SER A 59 -2.12 14.51 -0.18
CA SER A 59 -3.29 13.65 -0.34
C SER A 59 -2.86 12.19 -0.56
N TRP A 60 -1.88 11.96 -1.44
CA TRP A 60 -1.36 10.62 -1.69
C TRP A 60 -0.64 10.00 -0.48
N GLN A 61 0.14 10.77 0.28
CA GLN A 61 0.77 10.30 1.53
C GLN A 61 -0.29 9.85 2.54
N THR A 62 -1.32 10.68 2.74
CA THR A 62 -2.42 10.42 3.68
C THR A 62 -3.18 9.15 3.31
N GLU A 63 -3.58 9.02 2.04
CA GLU A 63 -4.31 7.85 1.58
C GLU A 63 -3.43 6.59 1.57
N SER A 64 -2.14 6.69 1.23
CA SER A 64 -1.20 5.57 1.32
C SER A 64 -1.10 5.05 2.76
N TYR A 65 -0.93 5.95 3.74
CA TYR A 65 -0.92 5.59 5.15
C TYR A 65 -2.23 4.93 5.60
N ARG A 66 -3.36 5.49 5.19
CA ARG A 66 -4.69 4.94 5.47
C ARG A 66 -4.86 3.53 4.91
N PHE A 67 -4.48 3.30 3.65
CA PHE A 67 -4.56 1.98 3.01
C PHE A 67 -3.75 0.94 3.76
N ILE A 68 -2.49 1.24 4.12
CA ILE A 68 -1.65 0.30 4.86
C ILE A 68 -2.21 -0.01 6.25
N ARG A 69 -2.77 0.98 6.96
CA ARG A 69 -3.42 0.74 8.26
C ARG A 69 -4.64 -0.17 8.15
N LEU A 70 -5.46 0.04 7.13
CA LEU A 70 -6.63 -0.81 6.85
C LEU A 70 -6.20 -2.22 6.45
N LEU A 71 -5.20 -2.33 5.60
CA LEU A 71 -4.65 -3.61 5.16
C LEU A 71 -4.07 -4.41 6.34
N ASN A 72 -3.32 -3.76 7.24
CA ASN A 72 -2.84 -4.39 8.47
C ASN A 72 -3.97 -5.01 9.30
N THR A 73 -5.06 -4.25 9.46
CA THR A 73 -6.25 -4.71 10.17
C THR A 73 -6.87 -5.94 9.51
N GLU A 74 -7.00 -5.95 8.18
CA GLU A 74 -7.54 -7.11 7.47
C GLU A 74 -6.62 -8.34 7.57
N LEU A 75 -5.31 -8.16 7.50
CA LEU A 75 -4.33 -9.24 7.65
C LEU A 75 -4.41 -9.88 9.05
N LEU A 76 -4.59 -9.07 10.11
CA LEU A 76 -4.80 -9.56 11.47
C LEU A 76 -6.13 -10.34 11.60
N PHE A 77 -7.21 -9.84 10.97
CA PHE A 77 -8.49 -10.56 10.94
C PHE A 77 -8.40 -11.87 10.16
N PHE A 78 -7.69 -11.88 9.03
CA PHE A 78 -7.47 -13.11 8.26
C PHE A 78 -6.69 -14.16 9.08
N ALA A 79 -5.63 -13.74 9.77
CA ALA A 79 -4.81 -14.62 10.60
C ALA A 79 -5.60 -15.23 11.78
N SER A 80 -6.51 -14.47 12.36
CA SER A 80 -7.33 -14.91 13.51
C SER A 80 -8.62 -15.65 13.11
N ALA A 81 -9.07 -15.54 11.86
CA ALA A 81 -10.28 -16.18 11.38
C ALA A 81 -10.14 -17.70 11.36
N LYS A 82 -11.03 -18.40 12.07
CA LYS A 82 -11.07 -19.87 12.11
C LYS A 82 -11.99 -20.48 11.05
N GLN A 83 -13.00 -19.74 10.62
CA GLN A 83 -13.99 -20.21 9.65
C GLN A 83 -13.50 -19.98 8.22
N PRO A 84 -13.52 -21.01 7.34
CA PRO A 84 -13.07 -20.87 5.95
C PRO A 84 -13.79 -19.76 5.17
N GLN A 85 -15.11 -19.61 5.37
CA GLN A 85 -15.89 -18.54 4.74
C GLN A 85 -15.40 -17.15 5.15
N THR A 86 -15.12 -16.94 6.44
CA THR A 86 -14.58 -15.66 6.93
C THR A 86 -13.19 -15.40 6.38
N LYS A 87 -12.32 -16.42 6.32
CA LYS A 87 -11.00 -16.30 5.68
C LYS A 87 -11.11 -15.88 4.21
N HIS A 88 -12.00 -16.51 3.44
CA HIS A 88 -12.21 -16.17 2.04
C HIS A 88 -12.70 -14.72 1.85
N LEU A 89 -13.68 -14.27 2.65
CA LEU A 89 -14.15 -12.88 2.62
C LEU A 89 -13.02 -11.88 2.94
N LYS A 90 -12.18 -12.21 3.94
CA LYS A 90 -11.03 -11.39 4.29
C LYS A 90 -9.97 -11.38 3.21
N ALA A 91 -9.72 -12.51 2.54
CA ALA A 91 -8.78 -12.57 1.43
C ALA A 91 -9.19 -11.68 0.25
N ASN A 92 -10.48 -11.67 -0.10
CA ASN A 92 -11.00 -10.79 -1.14
C ASN A 92 -10.82 -9.31 -0.75
N SER A 93 -11.17 -8.96 0.49
CA SER A 93 -11.05 -7.59 0.97
C SER A 93 -9.60 -7.10 1.04
N ILE A 94 -8.64 -7.99 1.34
CA ILE A 94 -7.20 -7.71 1.29
C ILE A 94 -6.78 -7.39 -0.14
N ASN A 95 -7.19 -8.21 -1.10
CA ASN A 95 -6.86 -8.00 -2.51
C ASN A 95 -7.44 -6.69 -3.06
N GLU A 96 -8.70 -6.37 -2.75
CA GLU A 96 -9.34 -5.11 -3.14
C GLU A 96 -8.57 -3.88 -2.59
N LYS A 97 -8.16 -3.92 -1.32
CA LYS A 97 -7.39 -2.83 -0.70
C LYS A 97 -6.01 -2.68 -1.33
N LEU A 98 -5.34 -3.79 -1.65
CA LEU A 98 -4.06 -3.76 -2.37
C LEU A 98 -4.20 -3.14 -3.76
N GLN A 99 -5.23 -3.54 -4.51
CA GLN A 99 -5.53 -2.95 -5.82
C GLN A 99 -5.79 -1.45 -5.71
N GLY A 100 -6.55 -1.02 -4.70
CA GLY A 100 -6.80 0.40 -4.43
C GLY A 100 -5.51 1.20 -4.16
N ALA A 101 -4.62 0.68 -3.30
CA ALA A 101 -3.35 1.33 -2.98
C ALA A 101 -2.40 1.41 -4.20
N ILE A 102 -2.38 0.35 -5.02
CA ILE A 102 -1.60 0.31 -6.27
C ILE A 102 -2.14 1.34 -7.26
N ALA A 103 -3.46 1.32 -7.53
CA ALA A 103 -4.09 2.22 -8.48
C ALA A 103 -3.95 3.70 -8.09
N LEU A 104 -4.10 4.02 -6.80
CA LEU A 104 -3.83 5.36 -6.26
C LEU A 104 -2.41 5.82 -6.61
N SER A 105 -1.42 4.96 -6.38
CA SER A 105 -0.01 5.29 -6.58
C SER A 105 0.39 5.36 -8.04
N GLU A 106 -0.21 4.52 -8.89
CA GLU A 106 -0.05 4.59 -10.35
C GLU A 106 -0.70 5.85 -10.93
N HIS A 107 -1.86 6.27 -10.41
CA HIS A 107 -2.49 7.51 -10.80
C HIS A 107 -1.57 8.72 -10.51
N LEU A 108 -0.95 8.75 -9.33
CA LEU A 108 0.02 9.78 -8.98
C LEU A 108 1.21 9.78 -9.95
N LEU A 109 1.77 8.62 -10.29
CA LEU A 109 2.87 8.51 -11.26
C LEU A 109 2.47 9.12 -12.61
N ASN A 110 1.27 8.81 -13.11
CA ASN A 110 0.80 9.29 -14.40
C ASN A 110 0.56 10.80 -14.38
N LYS A 111 -0.01 11.35 -13.31
CA LYS A 111 -0.17 12.81 -13.16
C LYS A 111 1.15 13.55 -13.02
N ALA A 112 2.07 13.05 -12.20
CA ALA A 112 3.37 13.67 -11.98
C ALA A 112 4.24 13.65 -13.25
N MET A 113 4.09 12.65 -14.13
CA MET A 113 4.78 12.58 -15.43
C MET A 113 4.07 13.38 -16.54
N GLY A 114 2.77 13.67 -16.41
CA GLY A 114 1.97 14.40 -17.41
C GLY A 114 2.05 15.92 -17.33
N ASN A 115 2.45 16.47 -16.18
CA ASN A 115 2.58 17.93 -15.97
C ASN A 115 3.95 18.50 -16.38
N GLY A 116 4.74 17.73 -17.14
CA GLY A 116 6.07 18.11 -17.64
C GLY A 116 6.12 18.42 -19.14
N GLN A 117 5.02 18.93 -19.72
CA GLN A 117 4.96 19.43 -21.09
C GLN A 117 4.60 20.91 -21.12
#